data_AF-A0A7Y2YUH9-F1
#
_entry.id   AF-A0A7Y2YUH9-F1
#
_cell.length_a   1.000
_cell.length_b   1.000
_cell.length_c   1.000
_cell.angle_alpha   90.00
_cell.angle_beta   90.00
_cell.angle_gamma   90.00
#
_symmetry.space_group_name_H-M   'P 1'
#
loop_
_entity.id
_entity.type
_entity.pdbx_description
1 polymer ?
#
loop_
_entity_poly.entity_id
_entity_poly.type
_entity_poly.pdbx_seq_one_letter_code
_entity_poly.pdbx_strand_id
1 'polypeptide(L)'
;FYLGSADAMRRNLRSRVEIVAPVEDPELRAELRQILDTQLADRRSAWEMRADGSYRQRRPKGDDDRRSSQSELIRWAEDRYREATRLKRRKPRGIRAMERNSEE
;
A
#
# COMPACT_ATOMS: atom_id res chain seq x y z
N PHE A 1 -7.98 6.20 11.77
CA PHE A 1 -6.89 6.82 11.00
C PHE A 1 -7.47 8.02 10.26
N TYR A 2 -6.63 8.98 9.88
CA TYR A 2 -7.02 10.10 9.02
C TYR A 2 -6.07 10.15 7.83
N LEU A 3 -6.57 10.56 6.68
CA LEU A 3 -5.77 10.96 5.53
C LEU A 3 -5.93 12.47 5.36
N GLY A 4 -4.82 13.17 5.15
CA GLY A 4 -4.84 14.62 5.02
C GLY A 4 -3.86 15.11 3.97
N SER A 5 -4.18 16.24 3.35
CA SER A 5 -3.29 16.94 2.41
C SER A 5 -2.21 17.75 3.12
N ALA A 6 -2.44 18.12 4.38
CA ALA A 6 -1.56 18.97 5.17
C ALA A 6 -0.47 18.20 5.93
N ASP A 7 0.73 18.78 5.95
CA ASP A 7 1.71 18.56 7.02
C ASP A 7 1.49 19.56 8.20
N ALA A 8 2.17 19.33 9.33
CA ALA A 8 2.05 20.12 10.55
C ALA A 8 2.85 21.44 10.55
N MET A 9 2.99 22.11 9.40
CA MET A 9 3.66 23.42 9.31
C MET A 9 2.66 24.58 9.34
N ARG A 10 3.05 25.70 9.97
CA ARG A 10 2.21 26.90 10.15
C ARG A 10 1.50 27.35 8.87
N ARG A 11 2.18 27.28 7.72
CA ARG A 11 1.62 27.70 6.43
C ARG A 11 0.39 26.88 6.03
N ASN A 12 0.38 25.58 6.32
CA ASN A 12 -0.73 24.69 5.97
C ASN A 12 -1.88 24.84 6.97
N LEU A 13 -1.57 25.11 8.25
CA LEU A 13 -2.56 25.21 9.31
C LEU A 13 -3.25 26.58 9.42
N ARG A 14 -2.78 27.60 8.68
CA ARG A 14 -3.30 28.98 8.80
C ARG A 14 -3.58 29.68 7.48
N SER A 15 -2.89 29.31 6.41
CA SER A 15 -2.84 30.13 5.19
C SER A 15 -3.15 29.34 3.92
N ARG A 16 -3.41 28.03 4.04
CA ARG A 16 -3.82 27.17 2.92
C ARG A 16 -5.15 26.51 3.23
N VAL A 17 -5.89 26.21 2.17
CA VAL A 17 -7.07 25.35 2.25
C VAL A 17 -6.56 23.91 2.18
N GLU A 18 -6.88 23.13 3.21
CA GLU A 18 -6.42 21.76 3.37
C GLU A 18 -7.60 20.86 3.72
N ILE A 19 -7.53 19.58 3.37
CA ILE A 19 -8.58 18.59 3.63
C ILE A 19 -8.01 17.48 4.50
N VAL A 20 -8.79 17.06 5.50
CA VAL A 20 -8.52 15.87 6.30
C VAL A 20 -9.79 15.04 6.35
N ALA A 21 -9.69 13.77 5.99
CA ALA A 21 -10.81 12.83 5.96
C ALA A 21 -10.57 11.67 6.94
N PRO A 22 -11.56 11.32 7.77
CA PRO A 22 -11.49 10.10 8.58
C PRO A 22 -11.54 8.86 7.69
N VAL A 23 -10.81 7.82 8.10
CA VAL A 23 -10.92 6.48 7.51
C VAL A 23 -11.72 5.64 8.49
N GLU A 24 -12.98 5.42 8.16
CA GLU A 24 -13.98 4.78 9.03
C GLU A 24 -13.97 3.26 8.89
N ASP A 25 -13.81 2.76 7.66
CA ASP A 25 -13.80 1.34 7.33
C ASP A 25 -12.68 0.59 8.09
N PRO A 26 -13.00 -0.44 8.88
CA PRO A 26 -12.01 -1.16 9.68
C PRO A 26 -10.97 -1.92 8.85
N GLU A 27 -11.32 -2.40 7.66
CA GLU A 27 -10.39 -3.10 6.77
C GLU A 27 -9.36 -2.11 6.19
N LEU A 28 -9.82 -0.95 5.74
CA LEU A 28 -8.91 0.12 5.26
C LEU A 28 -8.00 0.64 6.37
N ARG A 29 -8.51 0.71 7.61
CA ARG A 29 -7.69 1.07 8.77
C ARG A 29 -6.59 0.03 9.05
N ALA A 30 -6.89 -1.25 8.87
CA ALA A 30 -5.91 -2.32 9.03
C ALA A 30 -4.83 -2.24 7.93
N GLU A 31 -5.22 -1.99 6.67
CA GLU A 31 -4.27 -1.79 5.57
C GLU A 31 -3.35 -0.59 5.82
N LEU A 32 -3.90 0.54 6.27
CA LEU A 32 -3.09 1.71 6.65
C LEU A 32 -2.12 1.39 7.79
N ARG A 33 -2.53 0.61 8.79
CA ARG A 33 -1.63 0.20 9.86
C ARG A 33 -0.48 -0.63 9.31
N GLN A 34 -0.77 -1.58 8.42
CA GLN A 34 0.24 -2.43 7.79
C GLN A 34 1.25 -1.60 6.97
N ILE A 35 0.78 -0.62 6.19
CA ILE A 35 1.66 0.31 5.45
C ILE A 35 2.59 1.06 6.40
N LEU A 36 2.04 1.62 7.48
CA LEU A 36 2.83 2.36 8.47
C LEU A 36 3.85 1.46 9.18
N ASP A 37 3.46 0.25 9.56
CA ASP A 37 4.36 -0.72 10.18
C ASP A 37 5.53 -1.09 9.27
N THR A 38 5.26 -1.30 7.98
CA THR A 38 6.31 -1.57 6.99
C THR A 38 7.25 -0.39 6.80
N GLN A 39 6.74 0.85 6.77
CA GLN A 39 7.58 2.05 6.70
C GLN A 39 8.43 2.24 7.96
N LEU A 40 7.84 2.03 9.15
CA LEU A 40 8.54 2.14 10.43
C LEU A 40 9.55 1.01 10.67
N ALA A 41 9.34 -0.16 10.08
CA ALA A 41 10.26 -1.29 10.14
C ALA A 41 11.44 -1.19 9.17
N ASP A 42 11.42 -0.25 8.22
CA ASP A 42 12.45 -0.08 7.18
C ASP A 42 13.85 0.12 7.79
N ARG A 43 14.78 -0.75 7.43
CA ARG A 43 16.18 -0.73 7.87
C ARG A 43 17.16 -0.46 6.75
N ARG A 44 16.70 -0.21 5.54
CA ARG A 44 17.55 -0.03 4.35
C ARG A 44 17.59 1.43 3.92
N SER A 45 16.43 2.06 3.79
CA SER A 45 16.27 3.41 3.25
C SER A 45 15.94 4.45 4.32
N ALA A 46 15.59 4.03 5.54
CA ALA A 46 15.25 4.92 6.64
C ALA A 46 16.48 5.60 7.27
N TRP A 47 16.33 6.88 7.60
CA TRP A 47 17.29 7.68 8.35
C TRP A 47 16.65 8.15 9.66
N GLU A 48 17.34 7.92 10.77
CA GLU A 48 16.87 8.32 12.10
C GLU A 48 17.52 9.65 12.48
N MET A 49 16.70 10.68 12.63
CA MET A 49 17.12 11.98 13.18
C MET A 49 17.38 11.84 14.67
N ARG A 50 18.53 12.34 15.12
CA ARG A 50 18.91 12.41 16.54
C ARG A 50 18.49 13.75 17.14
N ALA A 51 18.53 13.84 18.47
CA ALA A 51 18.18 15.06 19.20
C ALA A 51 19.10 16.25 18.86
N ASP A 52 20.33 15.99 18.40
CA ASP A 52 21.29 17.01 17.95
C ASP A 52 21.08 17.43 16.47
N GLY A 53 20.05 16.89 15.80
CA GLY A 53 19.77 17.15 14.39
C GLY A 53 20.62 16.34 13.40
N SER A 54 21.57 15.53 13.88
CA SER A 54 22.30 14.61 13.01
C SER A 54 21.42 13.45 12.55
N TYR A 55 21.75 12.88 11.39
CA TYR A 55 21.01 11.74 10.84
C TYR A 55 21.89 10.50 10.79
N ARG A 56 21.35 9.37 11.26
CA ARG A 56 21.99 8.06 11.15
C ARG A 56 21.14 7.15 10.28
N GLN A 57 21.68 6.68 9.16
CA GLN A 57 21.00 5.69 8.33
C GLN A 57 20.84 4.39 9.11
N ARG A 58 19.62 3.84 9.11
CA ARG A 58 19.38 2.49 9.62
C ARG A 58 20.04 1.48 8.67
N ARG A 59 20.55 0.40 9.24
CA ARG A 59 21.16 -0.71 8.50
C ARG A 59 20.52 -2.02 8.96
N PRO A 60 20.25 -2.97 8.07
CA PRO A 60 19.78 -4.30 8.47
C PRO A 60 20.85 -4.99 9.34
N LYS A 61 20.44 -5.76 10.35
CA LYS A 61 21.31 -6.55 11.23
C LYS A 61 20.83 -8.00 11.29
N GLY A 62 21.76 -8.96 11.33
CA GLY A 62 21.44 -10.38 11.42
C GLY A 62 20.46 -10.81 10.33
N ASP A 63 19.33 -11.39 10.75
CA ASP A 63 18.25 -11.88 9.90
C ASP A 63 17.20 -10.81 9.54
N ASP A 64 17.47 -9.53 9.82
CA ASP A 64 16.59 -8.44 9.41
C ASP A 64 16.36 -8.46 7.89
N ASP A 65 15.12 -8.19 7.49
CA ASP A 65 14.78 -8.01 6.09
C ASP A 65 15.62 -6.87 5.48
N ARG A 66 16.26 -7.17 4.34
CA ARG A 66 17.13 -6.22 3.63
C ARG A 66 16.37 -5.33 2.66
N ARG A 67 15.09 -5.62 2.43
CA ARG A 67 14.23 -4.86 1.51
C ARG A 67 13.84 -3.53 2.13
N SER A 68 13.71 -2.52 1.27
CA SER A 68 13.13 -1.24 1.70
C SER A 68 11.60 -1.37 1.75
N SER A 69 10.98 -0.49 2.52
CA SER A 69 9.53 -0.36 2.58
C SER A 69 8.92 -0.18 1.18
N GLN A 70 9.53 0.64 0.32
CA GLN A 70 9.06 0.87 -1.05
C GLN A 70 9.09 -0.40 -1.90
N SER A 71 10.13 -1.24 -1.76
CA SER A 71 10.19 -2.53 -2.46
C SER A 71 9.09 -3.49 -2.02
N GLU A 72 8.72 -3.49 -0.73
CA GLU A 72 7.60 -4.29 -0.24
C GLU A 72 6.25 -3.76 -0.71
N LEU A 73 6.04 -2.45 -0.70
CA LEU A 73 4.81 -1.83 -1.20
C LEU A 73 4.60 -2.09 -2.71
N ILE A 74 5.67 -2.06 -3.51
CA ILE A 74 5.63 -2.41 -4.94
C ILE A 74 5.21 -3.88 -5.10
N ARG A 75 5.79 -4.81 -4.34
CA ARG A 75 5.44 -6.23 -4.38
C ARG A 75 3.94 -6.43 -4.09
N TRP A 76 3.42 -5.80 -3.05
CA TRP A 76 2.00 -5.91 -2.71
C TRP A 76 1.10 -5.36 -3.81
N ALA A 77 1.51 -4.27 -4.46
CA ALA A 77 0.77 -3.71 -5.60
C ALA A 77 0.77 -4.67 -6.80
N GLU A 78 1.90 -5.31 -7.09
CA GLU A 78 1.99 -6.34 -8.14
C GLU A 78 1.11 -7.55 -7.84
N ASP A 79 1.09 -8.03 -6.59
CA ASP A 79 0.26 -9.17 -6.19
C ASP A 79 -1.23 -8.86 -6.32
N ARG A 80 -1.67 -7.69 -5.82
CA ARG A 80 -3.05 -7.20 -6.02
C ARG A 80 -3.41 -7.08 -7.50
N TYR A 81 -2.49 -6.58 -8.33
CA TYR A 81 -2.69 -6.49 -9.77
C TYR A 81 -2.83 -7.87 -10.43
N ARG A 82 -1.99 -8.84 -10.05
CA ARG A 82 -2.08 -10.23 -10.52
C ARG A 82 -3.43 -10.87 -10.16
N GLU A 83 -3.90 -10.67 -8.93
CA GLU A 83 -5.20 -11.19 -8.49
C GLU A 83 -6.36 -10.58 -9.26
N ALA A 84 -6.38 -9.25 -9.39
CA ALA A 84 -7.41 -8.53 -10.13
C ALA A 84 -7.44 -8.92 -11.63
N THR A 85 -6.28 -9.13 -12.24
CA THR A 85 -6.18 -9.54 -13.65
C THR A 85 -6.44 -11.02 -13.89
N ARG A 86 -6.12 -11.90 -12.92
CA ARG A 86 -6.45 -13.33 -12.97
C ARG A 86 -7.95 -13.55 -13.09
N LEU A 87 -8.74 -12.77 -12.36
CA LEU A 87 -10.21 -12.82 -12.40
C LEU A 87 -10.78 -12.40 -13.77
N LYS A 88 -10.17 -11.40 -14.44
CA LYS A 88 -10.58 -10.97 -15.79
C LYS A 88 -10.32 -12.02 -16.88
N ARG A 89 -9.32 -12.88 -16.72
CA ARG A 89 -9.00 -13.95 -17.68
C ARG A 89 -9.94 -15.16 -17.59
N ARG A 90 -10.65 -15.33 -16.47
CA ARG A 90 -11.74 -16.31 -16.33
C ARG A 90 -13.04 -15.78 -16.96
N LYS A 91 -13.08 -15.56 -18.27
CA LYS A 91 -14.38 -15.54 -18.98
C LYS A 91 -15.01 -16.93 -18.86
N PRO A 92 -16.32 -17.07 -18.59
CA PRO A 92 -16.98 -18.37 -18.64
C PRO A 92 -16.89 -18.90 -20.06
N ARG A 93 -16.59 -20.19 -20.23
CA ARG A 93 -16.93 -20.90 -21.47
C ARG A 93 -18.46 -20.87 -21.59
N GLY A 94 -19.00 -19.82 -22.23
CA GLY A 94 -20.42 -19.70 -22.50
C GLY A 94 -20.87 -20.84 -23.41
N ILE A 95 -21.79 -21.66 -22.91
CA ILE A 95 -23.00 -22.17 -23.56
C ILE A 95 -22.94 -22.08 -25.10
N ARG A 96 -22.13 -22.93 -25.74
CA ARG A 96 -22.15 -23.12 -27.20
C ARG A 96 -22.02 -24.59 -27.59
N ALA A 97 -22.26 -25.47 -26.62
CA ALA A 97 -22.18 -26.93 -26.77
C ALA A 97 -23.55 -27.62 -26.71
N MET A 98 -24.66 -26.88 -26.59
CA MET A 98 -26.01 -27.46 -26.42
C MET A 98 -26.93 -27.32 -27.64
N GLU A 99 -26.59 -26.52 -28.64
CA GLU A 99 -27.43 -26.30 -29.84
C GLU A 99 -27.00 -27.13 -31.08
N ARG A 100 -26.14 -28.15 -30.91
CA ARG A 100 -25.69 -29.00 -32.04
C ARG A 100 -26.28 -30.41 -32.08
N ASN A 101 -27.26 -30.72 -31.23
CA ASN A 101 -27.91 -32.03 -31.15
C ASN A 101 -29.45 -31.97 -31.33
N SER A 102 -29.99 -30.95 -31.99
CA SER A 102 -31.44 -30.80 -32.20
C SER A 102 -31.87 -30.70 -33.67
N GLU A 103 -31.01 -31.11 -34.60
CA GLU A 103 -31.40 -31.34 -36.00
C GLU A 103 -31.07 -32.81 -36.34
N GLU A 104 -31.90 -33.70 -35.79
CA GLU A 104 -32.32 -34.94 -36.45
C GLU A 104 -33.61 -34.65 -37.23
#